data_AF-A0A935PIW1-F1
#
_entry.id   AF-A0A935PIW1-F1
#
_cell.length_a   1.000
_cell.length_b   1.000
_cell.length_c   1.000
_cell.angle_alpha   90.00
_cell.angle_beta   90.00
_cell.angle_gamma   90.00
#
_symmetry.space_group_name_H-M   'P 1'
#
loop_
_entity.id
_entity.type
_entity.pdbx_description
1 polymer ?
#
loop_
_entity_poly.entity_id
_entity_poly.type
_entity_poly.pdbx_seq_one_letter_code
_entity_poly.pdbx_strand_id
1 'polypeptide(L)'
;MLLVERLWRTKGWEFAVGAGPTLIVPFSTIRGRTYGRSQGIWGSRYDLGAASLEAGVARRLKLLPYTYGSLTAAVTATTISAKIADGRAKTMNYALHLQYGLSLQSKP
;
A
#
# COMPACT_ATOMS: atom_id res chain seq x y z
N MET A 1 -4.40 3.11 3.18
CA MET A 1 -4.34 1.66 3.49
C MET A 1 -3.57 1.51 4.80
N LEU A 2 -3.94 0.53 5.62
CA LEU A 2 -3.20 0.19 6.84
C LEU A 2 -2.68 -1.23 6.66
N LEU A 3 -1.36 -1.39 6.57
CA LEU A 3 -0.72 -2.67 6.31
C LEU A 3 0.07 -3.11 7.53
N VAL A 4 -0.10 -4.38 7.90
CA VAL A 4 0.79 -5.07 8.84
C VAL A 4 1.76 -5.87 8.00
N GLU A 5 3.05 -5.64 8.19
CA GLU A 5 4.10 -6.22 7.36
C GLU A 5 5.03 -7.12 8.16
N ARG A 6 5.44 -8.22 7.53
CA ARG A 6 6.52 -9.07 7.99
C ARG A 6 7.70 -8.92 7.05
N LEU A 7 8.84 -8.53 7.63
CA LEU A 7 10.10 -8.38 6.92
C LEU A 7 11.11 -9.45 7.35
N TRP A 8 11.75 -10.09 6.38
CA TRP A 8 12.85 -11.02 6.58
C TRP A 8 14.11 -10.49 5.91
N ARG A 9 15.22 -10.47 6.64
CA ARG A 9 16.53 -10.07 6.09
C ARG A 9 17.47 -11.27 6.10
N THR A 10 18.06 -11.57 4.95
CA THR A 10 19.06 -12.65 4.82
C THR A 10 20.12 -12.30 3.77
N LYS A 11 21.40 -12.38 4.15
CA LYS A 11 22.57 -12.23 3.25
C LYS A 11 22.48 -11.05 2.25
N GLY A 12 22.05 -9.87 2.72
CA GLY A 12 21.94 -8.66 1.89
C GLY A 12 20.64 -8.53 1.08
N TRP A 13 19.75 -9.51 1.17
CA TRP A 13 18.39 -9.46 0.66
C TRP A 13 17.41 -9.17 1.79
N GLU A 14 16.33 -8.48 1.45
CA GLU A 14 15.19 -8.23 2.33
C GLU A 14 13.92 -8.63 1.58
N PHE A 15 13.04 -9.34 2.25
CA PHE A 15 11.74 -9.76 1.72
C PHE A 15 10.67 -9.21 2.65
N ALA A 16 9.62 -8.64 2.09
CA ALA A 16 8.50 -8.09 2.83
C ALA A 16 7.21 -8.70 2.31
N VAL A 17 6.31 -9.08 3.22
CA VAL A 17 4.93 -9.41 2.88
C VAL A 17 4.01 -8.71 3.85
N GLY A 18 3.01 -8.02 3.33
CA GLY A 18 2.08 -7.20 4.07
C GLY A 18 0.63 -7.48 3.71
N ALA A 19 -0.26 -7.28 4.66
CA ALA A 19 -1.70 -7.34 4.41
C ALA A 19 -2.43 -6.38 5.34
N GLY A 20 -3.57 -5.88 4.89
CA GLY A 20 -4.46 -5.16 5.79
C GLY A 20 -5.64 -4.46 5.14
N PRO A 21 -6.52 -3.88 5.97
CA PRO A 21 -7.70 -3.21 5.50
C PRO A 21 -7.36 -1.90 4.78
N THR A 22 -8.21 -1.54 3.84
CA THR A 22 -8.16 -0.24 3.16
C THR A 22 -9.47 0.50 3.38
N LEU A 23 -9.32 1.67 3.99
CA LEU A 23 -10.42 2.62 4.19
C LEU A 23 -10.72 3.31 2.87
N ILE A 24 -11.99 3.31 2.48
CA ILE A 24 -12.46 3.98 1.29
C ILE A 24 -13.46 5.07 1.68
N VAL A 25 -13.46 6.17 0.93
CA VAL A 25 -14.50 7.19 1.03
C VAL A 25 -15.32 7.08 -0.26
N PRO A 26 -16.43 6.33 -0.26
CA PRO A 26 -17.24 6.16 -1.46
C PRO A 26 -17.95 7.48 -1.77
N PHE A 27 -17.45 8.22 -2.76
CA PHE A 27 -18.12 9.37 -3.34
C PHE A 27 -18.63 8.98 -4.73
N SER A 28 -19.91 9.20 -4.98
CA SER A 28 -20.51 9.02 -6.30
C SER A 28 -21.15 10.34 -6.72
N THR A 29 -20.83 10.83 -7.91
CA THR A 29 -21.51 12.01 -8.46
C THR A 29 -22.23 11.59 -9.72
N ILE A 30 -23.57 11.63 -9.71
CA ILE A 30 -24.41 11.27 -10.84
C ILE A 30 -25.18 12.53 -11.25
N ARG A 31 -24.96 13.01 -12.48
CA ARG A 31 -25.67 14.17 -13.05
C ARG A 31 -25.64 15.41 -12.14
N GLY A 32 -24.47 15.70 -11.56
CA GLY A 32 -24.27 16.86 -10.67
C GLY A 32 -24.82 16.69 -9.24
N ARG A 33 -25.44 15.55 -8.92
CA ARG A 33 -25.87 15.21 -7.56
C ARG A 33 -24.89 14.23 -6.92
N THR A 34 -24.44 14.56 -5.72
CA THR A 34 -23.56 13.68 -4.93
C THR A 34 -24.38 12.66 -4.17
N TYR A 35 -24.11 11.39 -4.43
CA TYR A 35 -24.63 10.21 -3.75
C TYR A 35 -23.47 9.50 -3.03
N GLY A 36 -23.73 8.84 -1.91
CA GLY A 36 -22.68 8.25 -1.09
C GLY A 36 -22.42 9.08 0.17
N ARG A 37 -23.38 9.08 1.08
CA ARG A 37 -23.13 9.43 2.47
C ARG A 37 -22.66 8.15 3.16
N SER A 38 -21.35 7.90 3.18
CA SER A 38 -20.78 6.87 4.05
C SER A 38 -21.34 7.10 5.45
N GLN A 39 -21.96 6.08 6.04
CA GLN A 39 -22.32 6.10 7.46
C GLN A 39 -21.10 5.80 8.34
N GLY A 40 -20.03 5.31 7.72
CA GLY A 40 -18.69 5.12 8.26
C GLY A 40 -18.59 4.21 9.46
N ILE A 41 -17.36 3.82 9.75
CA ILE A 41 -17.04 3.15 11.02
C ILE A 41 -16.99 4.26 12.08
N TRP A 42 -17.71 4.10 13.19
CA TRP A 42 -17.80 5.07 14.29
C TRP A 42 -18.32 6.47 13.92
N GLY A 43 -19.22 6.57 12.93
CA GLY A 43 -19.78 7.86 12.49
C GLY A 43 -18.79 8.73 11.69
N SER A 44 -17.67 8.14 11.24
CA SER A 44 -16.73 8.79 10.32
C SER A 44 -17.28 8.78 8.87
N ARG A 45 -16.53 9.34 7.91
CA ARG A 45 -16.84 9.23 6.46
C ARG A 45 -16.10 8.07 5.78
N TYR A 46 -15.45 7.21 6.56
CA TYR A 46 -14.59 6.14 6.06
C TYR A 46 -15.27 4.78 6.22
N ASP A 47 -15.44 4.07 5.12
CA ASP A 47 -15.97 2.70 5.09
C ASP A 47 -14.82 1.68 4.97
N LEU A 48 -14.93 0.58 5.72
CA LEU A 48 -14.10 -0.62 5.55
C LEU A 48 -14.65 -1.39 4.35
N GLY A 49 -14.19 -1.03 3.15
CA GLY A 49 -14.70 -1.61 1.89
C GLY A 49 -13.63 -2.25 1.02
N ALA A 50 -12.38 -2.30 1.48
CA ALA A 50 -11.28 -2.82 0.68
C ALA A 50 -10.26 -3.59 1.53
N ALA A 51 -9.59 -4.53 0.88
CA ALA A 51 -8.48 -5.29 1.45
C ALA A 51 -7.27 -5.16 0.52
N SER A 52 -6.10 -4.96 1.12
CA SER A 52 -4.82 -4.80 0.40
C SER A 52 -3.84 -5.88 0.83
N LEU A 53 -3.08 -6.35 -0.14
CA LEU A 53 -1.92 -7.22 0.01
C LEU A 53 -0.72 -6.52 -0.59
N GLU A 54 0.43 -6.64 0.07
CA GLU A 54 1.70 -6.11 -0.38
C GLU A 54 2.76 -7.20 -0.35
N ALA A 55 3.64 -7.23 -1.35
CA ALA A 55 4.82 -8.07 -1.36
C ALA A 55 5.99 -7.27 -1.91
N GLY A 56 7.15 -7.37 -1.25
CA GLY A 56 8.33 -6.61 -1.59
C GLY A 56 9.60 -7.43 -1.52
N VAL A 57 10.58 -7.05 -2.33
CA VAL A 57 11.94 -7.54 -2.30
C VAL A 57 12.88 -6.35 -2.36
N ALA A 58 13.90 -6.35 -1.52
CA ALA A 58 14.98 -5.39 -1.57
C ALA A 58 16.34 -6.07 -1.58
N ARG A 59 17.30 -5.41 -2.21
CA ARG A 59 18.70 -5.80 -2.22
C ARG A 59 19.55 -4.65 -1.73
N ARG A 60 20.34 -4.90 -0.70
CA ARG A 60 21.37 -3.98 -0.23
C ARG A 60 22.67 -4.27 -0.97
N LEU A 61 23.24 -3.23 -1.58
CA LEU A 61 24.46 -3.29 -2.36
C LEU A 61 25.53 -2.49 -1.63
N LYS A 62 26.70 -3.10 -1.38
CA LYS A 62 27.87 -2.33 -0.95
C LYS A 62 28.47 -1.69 -2.19
N LEU A 63 28.36 -0.36 -2.29
CA LEU A 63 28.86 0.39 -3.44
C LEU A 63 30.33 0.78 -3.25
N LEU A 64 30.65 1.27 -2.05
CA LEU A 64 31.99 1.71 -1.63
C LEU A 64 32.24 1.25 -0.18
N PRO A 65 33.48 1.36 0.36
CA PRO A 65 33.79 0.94 1.73
C PRO A 65 32.87 1.55 2.81
N TYR A 66 32.33 2.75 2.55
CA TYR A 66 31.48 3.52 3.47
C TYR A 66 30.11 3.89 2.88
N THR A 67 29.77 3.34 1.71
CA THR A 67 28.52 3.68 1.00
C THR A 67 27.77 2.41 0.66
N TYR A 68 26.52 2.35 1.08
CA TYR A 68 25.60 1.28 0.70
C TYR A 68 24.46 1.85 -0.11
N GLY A 69 24.08 1.14 -1.16
CA GLY A 69 22.83 1.35 -1.88
C GLY A 69 21.78 0.35 -1.39
N SER A 70 20.52 0.72 -1.53
CA SER A 70 19.39 -0.23 -1.48
C SER A 70 18.56 -0.06 -2.74
N LEU A 71 18.12 -1.18 -3.29
CA LEU A 71 17.12 -1.22 -4.35
C LEU A 71 15.94 -2.03 -3.84
N THR A 72 14.76 -1.44 -3.82
CA THR A 72 13.53 -2.07 -3.35
C THR A 72 12.50 -2.07 -4.47
N ALA A 73 11.85 -3.20 -4.67
CA ALA A 73 10.67 -3.34 -5.50
C ALA A 73 9.54 -3.91 -4.64
N ALA A 74 8.39 -3.25 -4.63
CA ALA A 74 7.20 -3.73 -3.94
C ALA A 74 5.98 -3.64 -4.85
N VAL A 75 5.08 -4.60 -4.71
CA VAL A 75 3.81 -4.68 -5.43
C VAL A 75 2.68 -4.69 -4.43
N THR A 76 1.67 -3.88 -4.68
CA THR A 76 0.47 -3.80 -3.83
C THR A 76 -0.75 -4.11 -4.67
N ALA A 77 -1.59 -5.03 -4.20
CA ALA A 77 -2.86 -5.40 -4.81
C ALA A 77 -3.99 -5.08 -3.84
N THR A 78 -4.95 -4.28 -4.29
CA THR A 78 -6.11 -3.86 -3.48
C THR A 78 -7.40 -4.28 -4.16
N THR A 79 -8.23 -5.04 -3.46
CA THR A 79 -9.61 -5.34 -3.88
C THR A 79 -10.57 -4.39 -3.18
N ILE A 80 -11.42 -3.72 -3.95
CA ILE A 80 -12.36 -2.72 -3.46
C ILE A 80 -13.78 -3.19 -3.79
N SER A 81 -14.64 -3.18 -2.78
CA SER A 81 -16.07 -3.47 -2.91
C SER A 81 -16.86 -2.37 -2.22
N ALA A 82 -17.33 -1.39 -2.98
CA ALA A 82 -18.11 -0.25 -2.47
C ALA A 82 -19.58 -0.37 -2.86
N LYS A 83 -20.49 0.08 -1.99
CA LYS A 83 -21.90 0.29 -2.36
C LYS A 83 -21.99 1.63 -3.11
N ILE A 84 -22.55 1.61 -4.31
CA ILE A 84 -22.85 2.80 -5.13
C ILE A 84 -24.37 2.94 -5.26
N ALA A 85 -24.84 4.10 -5.75
CA ALA A 85 -26.28 4.44 -5.80
C ALA A 85 -27.15 3.35 -6.46
N ASP A 86 -26.63 2.68 -7.50
CA ASP A 86 -27.35 1.66 -8.27
C ASP A 86 -26.86 0.21 -8.02
N GLY A 87 -26.08 -0.06 -6.97
CA GLY A 87 -25.62 -1.43 -6.65
C GLY A 87 -24.28 -1.54 -5.94
N ARG A 88 -23.45 -2.52 -6.33
CA ARG A 88 -22.07 -2.69 -5.83
C ARG A 88 -21.06 -2.48 -6.94
N ALA A 89 -20.09 -1.60 -6.69
CA ALA A 89 -18.89 -1.48 -7.51
C ALA A 89 -17.82 -2.40 -6.94
N LYS A 90 -17.33 -3.33 -7.76
CA LYS A 90 -16.11 -4.09 -7.48
C LYS A 90 -15.01 -3.62 -8.40
N THR A 91 -13.88 -3.24 -7.85
CA THR A 91 -12.70 -2.89 -8.63
C THR A 91 -11.45 -3.44 -7.97
N MET A 92 -10.41 -3.64 -8.76
CA MET A 92 -9.09 -4.03 -8.31
C MET A 92 -8.10 -2.96 -8.71
N ASN A 93 -7.19 -2.62 -7.81
CA ASN A 93 -6.08 -1.71 -8.07
C ASN A 93 -4.77 -2.44 -7.85
N TYR A 94 -3.80 -2.22 -8.73
CA TYR A 94 -2.45 -2.75 -8.61
C TYR A 94 -1.46 -1.58 -8.68
N ALA A 95 -0.50 -1.57 -7.77
CA ALA A 95 0.56 -0.58 -7.74
C ALA A 95 1.92 -1.27 -7.71
N LEU A 96 2.88 -0.69 -8.43
CA LEU A 96 4.29 -1.08 -8.38
C LEU A 96 5.08 0.09 -7.80
N HIS A 97 5.83 -0.18 -6.74
CA HIS A 97 6.69 0.76 -6.05
C HIS A 97 8.14 0.35 -6.30
N LEU A 98 8.91 1.25 -6.92
CA LEU A 98 10.35 1.10 -7.06
C LEU A 98 11.01 2.19 -6.21
N GLN A 99 11.93 1.80 -5.34
CA GLN A 99 12.65 2.72 -4.47
C GLN A 99 14.14 2.42 -4.57
N TYR A 100 14.94 3.49 -4.58
CA TYR A 100 16.38 3.39 -4.42
C TYR A 100 16.79 4.23 -3.21
N GLY A 101 17.73 3.73 -2.43
CA GLY A 101 18.26 4.42 -1.27
C GLY A 101 19.79 4.44 -1.30
N LEU A 102 20.35 5.49 -0.71
CA LEU A 102 21.77 5.64 -0.46
C LEU A 102 21.97 5.90 1.03
N SER A 103 22.87 5.13 1.65
CA SER A 103 23.26 5.34 3.04
C SER A 103 24.77 5.46 3.15
N LEU A 104 25.22 6.51 3.83
CA LEU A 104 26.61 6.71 4.23
C LEU A 104 26.79 6.18 5.64
N GLN A 105 27.78 5.31 5.83
CA GLN A 105 28.19 4.89 7.16
C GLN A 105 29.35 5.80 7.58
N SER A 106 29.15 6.66 8.60
CA SER A 106 30.26 7.46 9.11
C SER A 106 31.33 6.54 9.69
N LYS A 107 32.60 6.91 9.50
CA LYS A 107 33.71 6.25 10.21
C LYS A 107 33.43 6.29 11.73
N PRO A 108 33.80 5.24 12.47
CA PRO A 108 33.91 5.33 13.93
C PRO A 108 34.93 6.39 14.33
#